data_AF-A0A7X7J8Y3-F1
#
_entry.id   AF-A0A7X7J8Y3-F1
#
_cell.length_a   1.000
_cell.length_b   1.000
_cell.length_c   1.000
_cell.angle_alpha   90.00
_cell.angle_beta   90.00
_cell.angle_gamma   90.00
#
_symmetry.space_group_name_H-M   'P 1'
#
loop_
_entity.id
_entity.type
_entity.pdbx_description
1 polymer ?
#
loop_
_entity_poly.entity_id
_entity_poly.type
_entity_poly.pdbx_seq_one_letter_code
_entity_poly.pdbx_strand_id
1 'polypeptide(L)'
;MKSSSRFRIGVALAMLASGFASHVMGGVLSVPQKYQEKDQWCWAACSQANLEFYGISQSQTTIAQYGTGGQNIPNYLYGGDSTHRGIDMILAYFGGIPTTPFNSALSLSALTGEINASRPPVIRWGWDGGGGHVVVAQGVDGSTVTLMDPWYGPTVNTYNWVYRGSSHTWTHSLAMNSSPPPKPNPNAYYAYVYAYNGEFYAIYAYYYYYAYDYYGYLAYAQYYAGYARYYAYYAYAYDAAYGSDFGCAYYAYLYAYNANLYASAAYSFETADSYSYNAAVNEYYAYLYSYLVAIGQR
;
A
#
# COMPACT_ATOMS: atom_id res chain seq x y z
N MET A 1 33.91 8.49 53.87
CA MET A 1 34.47 9.44 52.90
C MET A 1 35.20 8.68 51.79
N LYS A 2 34.59 8.57 50.61
CA LYS A 2 35.28 8.38 49.34
C LYS A 2 34.46 9.10 48.28
N SER A 3 34.98 10.25 47.89
CA SER A 3 34.52 11.07 46.77
C SER A 3 34.73 10.29 45.48
N SER A 4 33.69 10.14 44.67
CA SER A 4 33.86 9.97 43.22
C SER A 4 32.89 10.91 42.52
N SER A 5 33.47 11.98 42.00
CA SER A 5 32.87 12.96 41.11
C SER A 5 32.29 12.26 39.88
N ARG A 6 30.97 12.11 39.80
CA ARG A 6 30.29 11.78 38.55
C ARG A 6 30.06 13.06 37.77
N PHE A 7 30.95 13.29 36.81
CA PHE A 7 30.85 14.31 35.79
C PHE A 7 29.53 14.10 35.03
N ARG A 8 28.54 14.97 35.29
CA ARG A 8 27.23 14.93 34.61
C ARG A 8 27.38 15.62 33.26
N ILE A 9 27.59 14.85 32.21
CA ILE A 9 27.36 15.33 30.83
C ILE A 9 25.85 15.22 30.61
N GLY A 10 25.14 16.34 30.78
CA GLY A 10 23.76 16.45 30.36
C GLY A 10 23.72 16.50 28.83
N VAL A 11 23.28 15.41 28.20
CA VAL A 11 22.93 15.43 26.78
C VAL A 11 21.51 15.97 26.68
N ALA A 12 21.37 17.21 26.23
CA ALA A 12 20.09 17.76 25.83
C ALA A 12 19.71 17.18 24.46
N LEU A 13 18.78 16.22 24.44
CA LEU A 13 18.07 15.86 23.20
C LEU A 13 16.91 16.83 23.02
N ALA A 14 17.13 17.88 22.23
CA ALA A 14 16.04 18.66 21.67
C ALA A 14 15.62 18.01 20.35
N MET A 15 14.48 17.31 20.34
CA MET A 15 13.82 16.88 19.11
C MET A 15 12.71 17.88 18.78
N LEU A 16 13.00 18.78 17.84
CA LEU A 16 11.99 19.62 17.20
C LEU A 16 11.04 18.72 16.39
N ALA A 17 9.79 18.60 16.85
CA ALA A 17 8.70 18.08 16.03
C ALA A 17 8.23 19.20 15.09
N SER A 18 8.92 19.36 13.95
CA SER A 18 8.37 20.10 12.82
C SER A 18 7.25 19.26 12.20
N GLY A 19 6.01 19.70 12.38
CA GLY A 19 4.85 19.12 11.73
C GLY A 19 4.96 19.25 10.22
N PHE A 20 5.26 18.14 9.56
CA PHE A 20 4.99 17.98 8.13
C PHE A 20 3.59 17.42 8.00
N ALA A 21 2.68 18.19 7.41
CA ALA A 21 1.51 17.63 6.79
C ALA A 21 2.00 16.71 5.67
N SER A 22 1.94 15.40 5.88
CA SER A 22 2.31 14.42 4.86
C SER A 22 1.29 14.51 3.73
N HIS A 23 1.73 15.06 2.59
CA HIS A 23 1.08 14.81 1.33
C HIS A 23 1.05 13.30 1.08
N VAL A 24 -0.12 12.76 0.75
CA VAL A 24 -0.24 11.41 0.22
C VAL A 24 0.57 11.35 -1.07
N MET A 25 1.77 10.77 -1.00
CA MET A 25 2.48 10.29 -2.18
C MET A 25 1.75 9.03 -2.63
N GLY A 26 1.00 9.11 -3.73
CA GLY A 26 0.33 7.91 -4.23
C GLY A 26 -0.50 8.08 -5.50
N GLY A 27 -0.06 8.92 -6.45
CA GLY A 27 -0.73 9.05 -7.76
C GLY A 27 -0.55 7.83 -8.68
N VAL A 28 0.04 6.71 -8.21
CA VAL A 28 0.30 5.50 -9.00
C VAL A 28 -0.03 4.25 -8.18
N LEU A 29 -0.87 3.39 -8.74
CA LEU A 29 -1.29 2.09 -8.24
C LEU A 29 -0.23 1.03 -8.59
N SER A 30 -0.07 0.03 -7.71
CA SER A 30 0.85 -1.10 -7.91
C SER A 30 0.27 -2.17 -8.84
N VAL A 31 -0.20 -1.79 -10.03
CA VAL A 31 -0.64 -2.74 -11.06
C VAL A 31 0.59 -3.45 -11.63
N PRO A 32 0.65 -4.79 -11.63
CA PRO A 32 1.82 -5.50 -12.11
C PRO A 32 1.98 -5.35 -13.63
N GLN A 33 3.19 -5.06 -14.08
CA GLN A 33 3.52 -5.08 -15.50
C GLN A 33 3.39 -6.50 -16.06
N LYS A 34 2.66 -6.65 -17.18
CA LYS A 34 2.51 -7.92 -17.89
C LYS A 34 2.76 -7.74 -19.37
N TYR A 35 3.79 -8.41 -19.88
CA TYR A 35 4.03 -8.48 -21.32
C TYR A 35 3.11 -9.52 -21.95
N GLN A 36 2.55 -9.22 -23.11
CA GLN A 36 1.72 -10.19 -23.83
C GLN A 36 2.56 -11.40 -24.29
N GLU A 37 2.05 -12.61 -24.03
CA GLU A 37 2.73 -13.87 -24.39
C GLU A 37 2.59 -14.20 -25.88
N LYS A 38 1.66 -13.54 -26.57
CA LYS A 38 1.38 -13.67 -28.01
C LYS A 38 1.06 -12.31 -28.62
N ASP A 39 1.27 -12.19 -29.93
CA ASP A 39 1.13 -10.93 -30.67
C ASP A 39 -0.26 -10.29 -30.60
N GLN A 40 -1.32 -11.07 -30.39
CA GLN A 40 -2.70 -10.57 -30.34
C GLN A 40 -3.29 -10.60 -28.92
N TRP A 41 -2.46 -10.78 -27.89
CA TRP A 41 -2.91 -11.02 -26.51
C TRP A 41 -2.72 -9.82 -25.56
N CYS A 42 -2.68 -8.60 -26.09
CA CYS A 42 -2.70 -7.38 -25.25
C CYS A 42 -3.87 -7.40 -24.26
N TRP A 43 -5.05 -7.87 -24.69
CA TRP A 43 -6.24 -8.03 -23.83
C TRP A 43 -6.06 -9.06 -22.73
N ALA A 44 -5.36 -10.16 -22.98
CA ALA A 44 -5.11 -11.19 -21.98
C ALA A 44 -4.09 -10.69 -20.94
N ALA A 45 -3.06 -9.98 -21.38
CA ALA A 45 -2.06 -9.38 -20.50
C ALA A 45 -2.65 -8.27 -19.60
N CYS A 46 -3.48 -7.38 -20.15
CA CYS A 46 -4.20 -6.38 -19.35
C CYS A 46 -5.17 -7.05 -18.36
N SER A 47 -5.93 -8.06 -18.80
CA SER A 47 -6.80 -8.82 -17.91
C SER A 47 -6.02 -9.49 -16.77
N GLN A 48 -4.87 -10.10 -17.06
CA GLN A 48 -4.00 -10.71 -16.05
C GLN A 48 -3.54 -9.67 -15.02
N ALA A 49 -3.09 -8.50 -15.48
CA ALA A 49 -2.60 -7.47 -14.59
C ALA A 49 -3.71 -6.92 -13.68
N ASN A 50 -4.90 -6.69 -14.23
CA ASN A 50 -6.07 -6.31 -13.43
C ASN A 50 -6.44 -7.41 -12.42
N LEU A 51 -6.50 -8.69 -12.82
CA LEU A 51 -6.79 -9.79 -11.89
C LEU A 51 -5.76 -9.86 -10.76
N GLU A 52 -4.46 -9.79 -11.07
CA GLU A 52 -3.39 -9.85 -10.05
C GLU A 52 -3.37 -8.61 -9.15
N PHE A 53 -3.76 -7.44 -9.67
CA PHE A 53 -3.97 -6.25 -8.85
C PHE A 53 -5.05 -6.50 -7.78
N TYR A 54 -6.12 -7.23 -8.14
CA TYR A 54 -7.19 -7.68 -7.25
C TYR A 54 -6.84 -8.95 -6.45
N GLY A 55 -5.60 -9.43 -6.52
CA GLY A 55 -5.11 -10.59 -5.76
C GLY A 55 -5.48 -11.95 -6.37
N ILE A 56 -5.93 -11.98 -7.63
CA ILE A 56 -6.34 -13.19 -8.33
C ILE A 56 -5.26 -13.55 -9.37
N SER A 57 -4.67 -14.73 -9.22
CA SER A 57 -3.64 -15.22 -10.14
C SER A 57 -4.28 -16.02 -11.28
N GLN A 58 -4.06 -15.59 -12.52
CA GLN A 58 -4.44 -16.31 -13.74
C GLN A 58 -3.35 -16.16 -14.81
N SER A 59 -3.11 -17.21 -15.58
CA SER A 59 -2.19 -17.14 -16.73
C SER A 59 -2.88 -16.54 -17.96
N GLN A 60 -2.11 -15.91 -18.88
CA GLN A 60 -2.69 -15.44 -20.14
C GLN A 60 -3.26 -16.57 -20.97
N THR A 61 -2.65 -17.76 -20.92
CA THR A 61 -3.18 -18.95 -21.59
C THR A 61 -4.58 -19.34 -21.04
N THR A 62 -4.77 -19.33 -19.72
CA THR A 62 -6.08 -19.60 -19.11
C THR A 62 -7.11 -18.53 -19.48
N ILE A 63 -6.70 -17.27 -19.44
CA ILE A 63 -7.54 -16.13 -19.86
C ILE A 63 -7.90 -16.26 -21.34
N ALA A 64 -6.94 -16.62 -22.19
CA ALA A 64 -7.14 -16.78 -23.62
C ALA A 64 -8.06 -17.96 -23.95
N GLN A 65 -7.95 -19.06 -23.21
CA GLN A 65 -8.84 -20.21 -23.35
C GLN A 65 -10.31 -19.82 -23.10
N TYR A 66 -10.56 -18.96 -22.10
CA TYR A 66 -11.89 -18.44 -21.84
C TYR A 66 -12.33 -17.39 -22.87
N GLY A 67 -11.42 -16.45 -23.21
CA GLY A 67 -11.71 -15.30 -24.05
C GLY A 67 -11.96 -15.65 -25.52
N THR A 68 -11.10 -16.46 -26.13
CA THR A 68 -11.10 -16.74 -27.58
C THR A 68 -10.89 -18.23 -27.89
N GLY A 69 -11.08 -19.12 -26.91
CA GLY A 69 -10.76 -20.54 -27.07
C GLY A 69 -9.27 -20.84 -27.21
N GLY A 70 -8.40 -19.93 -26.78
CA GLY A 70 -6.94 -20.08 -26.81
C GLY A 70 -6.28 -19.60 -28.10
N GLN A 71 -7.05 -18.97 -29.00
CA GLN A 71 -6.52 -18.50 -30.29
C GLN A 71 -5.70 -17.21 -30.14
N ASN A 72 -4.63 -17.09 -30.93
CA ASN A 72 -3.83 -15.86 -31.06
C ASN A 72 -4.51 -14.86 -32.00
N ILE A 73 -5.64 -14.30 -31.56
CA ILE A 73 -6.46 -13.34 -32.31
C ILE A 73 -6.86 -12.15 -31.43
N PRO A 74 -7.22 -10.99 -32.04
CA PRO A 74 -7.76 -9.86 -31.31
C PRO A 74 -9.02 -10.25 -30.53
N ASN A 75 -9.33 -9.51 -29.47
CA ASN A 75 -10.55 -9.71 -28.69
C ASN A 75 -11.18 -8.37 -28.30
N TYR A 76 -12.41 -8.41 -27.81
CA TYR A 76 -13.19 -7.24 -27.44
C TYR A 76 -12.74 -6.64 -26.11
N LEU A 77 -12.90 -5.32 -25.96
CA LEU A 77 -12.75 -4.66 -24.66
C LEU A 77 -13.90 -5.07 -23.73
N TYR A 78 -15.13 -5.13 -24.27
CA TYR A 78 -16.31 -5.55 -23.53
C TYR A 78 -17.33 -6.26 -24.43
N GLY A 79 -18.26 -7.00 -23.84
CA GLY A 79 -19.25 -7.81 -24.54
C GLY A 79 -18.66 -9.09 -25.13
N GLY A 80 -19.49 -9.85 -25.84
CA GLY A 80 -19.07 -11.13 -26.40
C GLY A 80 -20.05 -11.70 -27.42
N ASP A 81 -19.57 -12.74 -28.09
CA ASP A 81 -20.32 -13.58 -29.01
C ASP A 81 -20.02 -15.07 -28.75
N SER A 82 -20.36 -15.96 -29.69
CA SER A 82 -20.11 -17.41 -29.54
C SER A 82 -18.63 -17.79 -29.51
N THR A 83 -17.74 -16.88 -29.95
CA THR A 83 -16.30 -17.11 -30.15
C THR A 83 -15.41 -16.18 -29.32
N HIS A 84 -15.95 -15.04 -28.88
CA HIS A 84 -15.22 -14.00 -28.14
C HIS A 84 -15.91 -13.65 -26.83
N ARG A 85 -15.12 -13.46 -25.78
CA ARG A 85 -15.54 -12.88 -24.50
C ARG A 85 -14.57 -11.78 -24.13
N GLY A 86 -15.06 -10.55 -24.08
CA GLY A 86 -14.26 -9.36 -23.80
C GLY A 86 -13.69 -9.31 -22.39
N ILE A 87 -12.88 -8.28 -22.13
CA ILE A 87 -12.22 -8.08 -20.84
C ILE A 87 -13.23 -7.96 -19.70
N ASP A 88 -14.37 -7.32 -19.91
CA ASP A 88 -15.47 -7.24 -18.94
C ASP A 88 -15.94 -8.62 -18.47
N MET A 89 -16.17 -9.55 -19.40
CA MET A 89 -16.59 -10.92 -19.14
C MET A 89 -15.49 -11.74 -18.49
N ILE A 90 -14.23 -11.54 -18.89
CA ILE A 90 -13.06 -12.20 -18.30
C ILE A 90 -12.90 -11.80 -16.83
N LEU A 91 -12.93 -10.50 -16.53
CA LEU A 91 -12.79 -9.98 -15.17
C LEU A 91 -13.96 -10.39 -14.28
N ALA A 92 -15.19 -10.39 -14.83
CA ALA A 92 -16.36 -10.91 -14.12
C ALA A 92 -16.25 -12.42 -13.84
N TYR A 93 -15.78 -13.22 -14.79
CA TYR A 93 -15.70 -14.68 -14.67
C TYR A 93 -14.63 -15.13 -13.67
N PHE A 94 -13.40 -14.61 -13.78
CA PHE A 94 -12.29 -15.06 -12.94
C PHE A 94 -12.23 -14.35 -11.59
N GLY A 95 -12.69 -13.10 -11.53
CA GLY A 95 -12.53 -12.27 -10.34
C GLY A 95 -13.81 -11.77 -9.71
N GLY A 96 -14.98 -11.99 -10.34
CA GLY A 96 -16.20 -11.34 -9.90
C GLY A 96 -16.09 -9.82 -9.90
N ILE A 97 -15.24 -9.25 -10.77
CA ILE A 97 -14.96 -7.81 -10.82
C ILE A 97 -15.92 -7.16 -11.83
N PRO A 98 -16.97 -6.46 -11.37
CA PRO A 98 -17.86 -5.73 -12.27
C PRO A 98 -17.16 -4.54 -12.91
N THR A 99 -17.50 -4.26 -14.16
CA THR A 99 -16.93 -3.15 -14.94
C THR A 99 -18.03 -2.36 -15.67
N THR A 100 -17.72 -1.13 -16.06
CA THR A 100 -18.58 -0.26 -16.86
C THR A 100 -17.86 0.15 -18.15
N PRO A 101 -18.40 -0.19 -19.33
CA PRO A 101 -17.81 0.18 -20.60
C PRO A 101 -18.20 1.60 -21.02
N PHE A 102 -17.29 2.29 -21.71
CA PHE A 102 -17.51 3.60 -22.32
C PHE A 102 -17.03 3.59 -23.77
N ASN A 103 -17.87 4.12 -24.67
CA ASN A 103 -17.53 4.38 -26.08
C ASN A 103 -16.76 5.70 -26.26
N SER A 104 -15.91 6.03 -25.28
CA SER A 104 -15.15 7.27 -25.24
C SER A 104 -13.95 7.12 -24.31
N ALA A 105 -13.00 8.03 -24.43
CA ALA A 105 -12.01 8.24 -23.37
C ALA A 105 -12.68 8.76 -22.08
N LEU A 106 -12.14 8.38 -20.93
CA LEU A 106 -12.44 9.06 -19.66
C LEU A 106 -11.80 10.44 -19.68
N SER A 107 -12.49 11.46 -19.14
CA SER A 107 -11.85 12.75 -18.90
C SER A 107 -10.69 12.60 -17.91
N LEU A 108 -9.72 13.52 -17.92
CA LEU A 108 -8.63 13.53 -16.94
C LEU A 108 -9.15 13.50 -15.50
N SER A 109 -10.23 14.25 -15.21
CA SER A 109 -10.86 14.26 -13.88
C SER A 109 -11.49 12.92 -13.51
N ALA A 110 -12.17 12.25 -14.45
CA ALA A 110 -12.75 10.93 -14.21
C ALA A 110 -11.67 9.87 -14.02
N LEU A 111 -10.62 9.89 -14.85
CA LEU A 111 -9.46 9.02 -14.72
C LEU A 111 -8.77 9.20 -13.37
N THR A 112 -8.57 10.44 -12.93
CA THR A 112 -8.03 10.76 -11.60
C THR A 112 -8.91 10.18 -10.49
N GLY A 113 -10.24 10.27 -10.63
CA GLY A 113 -11.20 9.67 -9.70
C GLY A 113 -11.10 8.15 -9.61
N GLU A 114 -10.89 7.47 -10.74
CA GLU A 114 -10.66 6.01 -10.78
C GLU A 114 -9.36 5.64 -10.05
N ILE A 115 -8.24 6.32 -10.35
CA ILE A 115 -6.96 6.06 -9.70
C ILE A 115 -7.02 6.31 -8.19
N ASN A 116 -7.58 7.44 -7.76
CA ASN A 116 -7.73 7.75 -6.33
C ASN A 116 -8.59 6.73 -5.58
N ALA A 117 -9.51 6.07 -6.29
CA ALA A 117 -10.34 5.02 -5.72
C ALA A 117 -9.72 3.61 -5.87
N SER A 118 -8.43 3.51 -6.24
CA SER A 118 -7.75 2.23 -6.49
C SER A 118 -8.41 1.38 -7.56
N ARG A 119 -8.92 2.00 -8.61
CA ARG A 119 -9.57 1.33 -9.74
C ARG A 119 -8.77 1.62 -11.01
N PRO A 120 -7.98 0.66 -11.52
CA PRO A 120 -7.15 0.89 -12.70
C PRO A 120 -7.92 0.57 -14.00
N PRO A 121 -8.46 1.58 -14.73
CA PRO A 121 -9.27 1.33 -15.90
C PRO A 121 -8.44 0.82 -17.09
N VAL A 122 -9.07 0.02 -17.94
CA VAL A 122 -8.47 -0.40 -19.22
C VAL A 122 -8.79 0.63 -20.30
N ILE A 123 -7.77 0.99 -21.06
CA ILE A 123 -7.83 1.93 -22.18
C ILE A 123 -7.73 1.13 -23.47
N ARG A 124 -8.61 1.42 -24.44
CA ARG A 124 -8.46 0.94 -25.82
C ARG A 124 -7.98 2.07 -26.72
N TRP A 125 -6.78 1.90 -27.27
CA TRP A 125 -6.30 2.65 -28.41
C TRP A 125 -6.80 2.01 -29.71
N GLY A 126 -7.44 2.81 -30.55
CA GLY A 126 -7.65 2.49 -31.95
C GLY A 126 -6.48 3.03 -32.77
N TRP A 127 -5.85 2.18 -33.58
CA TRP A 127 -4.78 2.60 -34.48
C TRP A 127 -5.36 3.22 -35.75
N ASP A 128 -4.69 4.25 -36.28
CA ASP A 128 -5.12 4.90 -37.53
C ASP A 128 -5.11 3.96 -38.74
N GLY A 129 -4.20 2.97 -38.72
CA GLY A 129 -4.09 1.90 -39.74
C GLY A 129 -5.06 0.72 -39.55
N GLY A 130 -5.95 0.77 -38.55
CA GLY A 130 -6.85 -0.32 -38.19
C GLY A 130 -6.31 -1.25 -37.09
N GLY A 131 -7.22 -1.98 -36.46
CA GLY A 131 -6.94 -2.78 -35.27
C GLY A 131 -7.00 -1.96 -33.98
N GLY A 132 -6.24 -2.38 -32.96
CA GLY A 132 -6.15 -1.64 -31.71
C GLY A 132 -5.15 -2.24 -30.75
N HIS A 133 -5.01 -1.58 -29.61
CA HIS A 133 -4.18 -1.99 -28.49
C HIS A 133 -4.88 -1.63 -27.20
N VAL A 134 -4.63 -2.42 -26.16
CA VAL A 134 -5.16 -2.13 -24.84
C VAL A 134 -4.02 -1.98 -23.86
N VAL A 135 -4.18 -1.00 -22.98
CA VAL A 135 -3.25 -0.67 -21.90
C VAL A 135 -4.05 -0.43 -20.62
N VAL A 136 -3.41 -0.49 -19.46
CA VAL A 136 -4.06 -0.18 -18.18
C VAL A 136 -3.53 1.14 -17.65
N ALA A 137 -4.41 2.07 -17.32
CA ALA A 137 -4.00 3.26 -16.58
C ALA A 137 -3.84 2.91 -15.11
N GLN A 138 -2.64 3.13 -14.59
CA GLN A 138 -2.30 2.82 -13.20
C GLN A 138 -1.96 4.07 -12.40
N GLY A 139 -1.78 5.24 -13.01
CA GLY A 139 -1.53 6.45 -12.24
C GLY A 139 -1.87 7.73 -12.97
N VAL A 140 -2.13 8.78 -12.20
CA VAL A 140 -2.27 10.17 -12.67
C VAL A 140 -1.50 11.08 -11.73
N ASP A 141 -0.61 11.90 -12.30
CA ASP A 141 0.07 12.99 -11.61
C ASP A 141 -0.04 14.26 -12.46
N GLY A 142 -0.84 15.21 -11.97
CA GLY A 142 -1.22 16.42 -12.69
C GLY A 142 -1.85 16.09 -14.04
N SER A 143 -1.10 16.31 -15.12
CA SER A 143 -1.52 16.03 -16.50
C SER A 143 -0.80 14.83 -17.13
N THR A 144 -0.06 14.05 -16.35
CA THR A 144 0.60 12.83 -16.83
C THR A 144 -0.12 11.59 -16.34
N VAL A 145 -0.08 10.54 -17.15
CA VAL A 145 -0.71 9.25 -16.90
C VAL A 145 0.37 8.18 -16.96
N THR A 146 0.44 7.36 -15.92
CA THR A 146 1.28 6.17 -15.86
C THR A 146 0.50 4.98 -16.40
N LEU A 147 1.07 4.28 -17.38
CA LEU A 147 0.45 3.16 -18.08
C LEU A 147 1.22 1.87 -17.83
N MET A 148 0.47 0.78 -17.71
CA MET A 148 0.96 -0.57 -17.96
C MET A 148 0.66 -0.90 -19.43
N ASP A 149 1.70 -1.04 -20.24
CA ASP A 149 1.58 -1.40 -21.66
C ASP A 149 2.14 -2.81 -21.88
N PRO A 150 1.33 -3.76 -22.40
CA PRO A 150 1.76 -5.14 -22.55
C PRO A 150 2.72 -5.38 -23.71
N TRP A 151 2.96 -4.39 -24.57
CA TRP A 151 3.90 -4.47 -25.67
C TRP A 151 5.21 -3.76 -25.35
N TYR A 152 5.13 -2.48 -25.02
CA TYR A 152 6.31 -1.62 -24.89
C TYR A 152 6.85 -1.51 -23.46
N GLY A 153 6.13 -2.07 -22.48
CA GLY A 153 6.47 -1.97 -21.06
C GLY A 153 5.91 -0.69 -20.42
N PRO A 154 6.20 -0.44 -19.14
CA PRO A 154 5.58 0.65 -18.40
C PRO A 154 6.03 2.01 -18.96
N THR A 155 5.09 2.93 -19.14
CA THR A 155 5.37 4.28 -19.68
C THR A 155 4.64 5.36 -18.90
N VAL A 156 5.15 6.59 -18.96
CA VAL A 156 4.50 7.79 -18.43
C VAL A 156 4.36 8.78 -19.57
N ASN A 157 3.13 9.23 -19.84
CA ASN A 157 2.83 10.11 -20.96
C ASN A 157 1.88 11.22 -20.53
N THR A 158 1.84 12.33 -21.26
CA THR A 158 0.81 13.35 -21.02
C THR A 158 -0.58 12.80 -21.33
N TYR A 159 -1.60 13.23 -20.60
CA TYR A 159 -3.00 12.85 -20.87
C TYR A 159 -3.39 13.13 -22.32
N ASN A 160 -2.94 14.25 -22.89
CA ASN A 160 -3.21 14.58 -24.29
C ASN A 160 -2.62 13.56 -25.26
N TRP A 161 -1.39 13.08 -25.01
CA TRP A 161 -0.79 12.02 -25.81
C TRP A 161 -1.54 10.68 -25.64
N VAL A 162 -1.92 10.32 -24.40
CA VAL A 162 -2.70 9.10 -24.13
C VAL A 162 -4.07 9.16 -24.80
N TYR A 163 -4.70 10.33 -24.83
CA TYR A 163 -5.95 10.56 -25.53
C TYR A 163 -5.77 10.47 -27.06
N ARG A 164 -4.73 11.12 -27.60
CA ARG A 164 -4.44 11.13 -29.04
C ARG A 164 -2.95 11.31 -29.31
N GLY A 165 -2.32 10.20 -29.71
CA GLY A 165 -0.95 10.17 -30.20
C GLY A 165 -0.86 10.36 -31.72
N SER A 166 0.34 10.20 -32.28
CA SER A 166 0.60 10.32 -33.71
C SER A 166 0.09 9.13 -34.55
N SER A 167 -0.25 8.02 -33.92
CA SER A 167 -0.71 6.79 -34.58
C SER A 167 -1.97 6.19 -33.96
N HIS A 168 -2.51 6.82 -32.90
CA HIS A 168 -3.58 6.25 -32.09
C HIS A 168 -4.53 7.27 -31.49
N THR A 169 -5.73 6.80 -31.19
CA THR A 169 -6.73 7.55 -30.42
C THR A 169 -7.29 6.65 -29.31
N TRP A 170 -7.46 7.18 -28.09
CA TRP A 170 -8.22 6.54 -27.02
C TRP A 170 -9.71 6.55 -27.39
N THR A 171 -10.19 5.39 -27.81
CA THR A 171 -11.53 5.22 -28.37
C THR A 171 -12.55 4.71 -27.36
N HIS A 172 -12.11 3.84 -26.44
CA HIS A 172 -13.01 3.21 -25.46
C HIS A 172 -12.31 3.04 -24.12
N SER A 173 -13.10 2.99 -23.05
CA SER A 173 -12.64 2.70 -21.69
C SER A 173 -13.43 1.57 -21.08
N LEU A 174 -12.78 0.86 -20.16
CA LEU A 174 -13.44 -0.07 -19.26
C LEU A 174 -13.07 0.34 -17.83
N ALA A 175 -14.02 0.93 -17.11
CA ALA A 175 -13.83 1.33 -15.71
C ALA A 175 -14.24 0.20 -14.77
N MET A 176 -13.61 0.13 -13.61
CA MET A 176 -13.90 -0.90 -12.61
C MET A 176 -14.98 -0.33 -11.68
N ASN A 177 -15.91 -1.17 -11.22
CA ASN A 177 -16.99 -0.71 -10.35
C ASN A 177 -16.67 -0.89 -8.86
N SER A 178 -15.60 -1.61 -8.54
CA SER A 178 -15.12 -1.84 -7.17
C SER A 178 -13.61 -1.66 -7.10
N SER A 179 -13.07 -1.25 -5.97
CA SER A 179 -11.64 -1.34 -5.66
C SER A 179 -11.26 -2.80 -5.37
N PRO A 180 -9.97 -3.18 -5.48
CA PRO A 180 -9.52 -4.46 -4.98
C PRO A 180 -9.80 -4.58 -3.47
N PRO A 181 -9.87 -5.81 -2.94
CA PRO A 181 -9.83 -6.02 -1.50
C PRO A 181 -8.61 -5.31 -0.93
N PRO A 182 -8.71 -4.69 0.25
CA PRO A 182 -7.56 -4.12 0.93
C PRO A 182 -6.42 -5.13 1.02
N LYS A 183 -5.25 -4.77 0.49
CA LYS A 183 -4.02 -5.52 0.78
C LYS A 183 -3.49 -5.04 2.14
N PRO A 184 -3.29 -5.94 3.13
CA PRO A 184 -2.72 -5.56 4.41
C PRO A 184 -1.36 -4.90 4.20
N ASN A 185 -1.16 -3.73 4.79
CA ASN A 185 0.11 -3.02 4.83
C ASN A 185 1.11 -3.85 5.66
N PRO A 186 2.19 -4.37 5.05
CA PRO A 186 3.23 -5.12 5.77
C PRO A 186 3.81 -4.33 6.95
N ASN A 187 3.95 -3.00 6.82
CA ASN A 187 4.43 -2.14 7.90
C ASN A 187 3.45 -2.12 9.08
N ALA A 188 2.14 -2.21 8.85
CA ALA A 188 1.16 -2.27 9.93
C ALA A 188 1.27 -3.58 10.72
N TYR A 189 1.54 -4.69 10.03
CA TYR A 189 1.84 -5.97 10.70
C TYR A 189 3.12 -5.88 11.54
N TYR A 190 4.21 -5.34 10.99
CA TYR A 190 5.46 -5.19 11.75
C TYR A 190 5.30 -4.25 12.95
N ALA A 191 4.62 -3.11 12.78
CA ALA A 191 4.30 -2.19 13.86
C ALA A 191 3.60 -2.91 15.02
N TYR A 192 2.57 -3.70 14.71
CA TYR A 192 1.85 -4.49 15.72
C TYR A 192 2.74 -5.52 16.42
N VAL A 193 3.54 -6.29 15.68
CA VAL A 193 4.42 -7.32 16.26
C VAL A 193 5.46 -6.71 17.19
N TYR A 194 6.10 -5.62 16.78
CA TYR A 194 7.09 -4.95 17.62
C TYR A 194 6.46 -4.29 18.84
N ALA A 195 5.29 -3.66 18.72
CA ALA A 195 4.58 -3.09 19.86
C ALA A 195 4.12 -4.17 20.86
N TYR A 196 3.69 -5.34 20.35
CA TYR A 196 3.37 -6.50 21.18
C TYR A 196 4.57 -6.96 22.01
N ASN A 197 5.74 -7.11 21.38
CA ASN A 197 6.96 -7.51 22.07
C ASN A 197 7.46 -6.42 23.03
N GLY A 198 7.33 -5.14 22.65
CA GLY A 198 7.67 -3.99 23.48
C GLY A 198 6.88 -3.96 24.78
N GLU A 199 5.55 -4.09 24.70
CA GLU A 199 4.69 -4.20 25.89
C GLU A 199 5.05 -5.42 26.73
N PHE A 200 5.27 -6.58 26.11
CA PHE A 200 5.68 -7.79 26.83
C PHE A 200 6.93 -7.53 27.67
N TYR A 201 7.98 -6.97 27.08
CA TYR A 201 9.22 -6.68 27.80
C TYR A 201 9.05 -5.58 28.85
N ALA A 202 8.26 -4.54 28.57
CA ALA A 202 8.00 -3.46 29.53
C ALA A 202 7.24 -3.98 30.76
N ILE A 203 6.27 -4.87 30.58
CA ILE A 203 5.56 -5.56 31.66
C ILE A 203 6.53 -6.38 32.52
N TYR A 204 7.41 -7.17 31.89
CA TYR A 204 8.38 -7.97 32.62
C TYR A 204 9.36 -7.09 33.41
N ALA A 205 9.89 -6.04 32.78
CA ALA A 205 10.76 -5.08 33.46
C ALA A 205 10.07 -4.49 34.70
N TYR A 206 8.82 -4.04 34.56
CA TYR A 206 8.04 -3.52 35.68
C TYR A 206 7.87 -4.56 36.79
N TYR A 207 7.38 -5.77 36.50
CA TYR A 207 7.14 -6.77 37.55
C TYR A 207 8.41 -7.22 38.29
N TYR A 208 9.54 -7.31 37.61
CA TYR A 208 10.81 -7.68 38.25
C TYR A 208 11.44 -6.54 39.05
N TYR A 209 11.24 -5.29 38.62
CA TYR A 209 11.98 -4.15 39.14
C TYR A 209 11.10 -3.03 39.73
N TYR A 210 9.78 -3.22 39.93
CA TYR A 210 8.87 -2.17 40.44
C TYR A 210 9.31 -1.56 41.78
N ALA A 211 10.00 -2.34 42.62
CA ALA A 211 10.54 -1.84 43.89
C ALA A 211 11.69 -0.82 43.72
N TYR A 212 12.27 -0.76 42.51
CA TYR A 212 13.35 0.12 42.09
C TYR A 212 12.89 1.21 41.10
N ASP A 213 11.57 1.35 40.87
CA ASP A 213 10.97 2.34 39.98
C ASP A 213 10.92 3.74 40.64
N TYR A 214 12.10 4.28 40.99
CA TYR A 214 12.22 5.52 41.77
C TYR A 214 11.72 6.76 41.03
N TYR A 215 11.79 6.76 39.71
CA TYR A 215 11.38 7.86 38.84
C TYR A 215 10.08 7.56 38.08
N GLY A 216 9.53 6.35 38.23
CA GLY A 216 8.29 5.91 37.58
C GLY A 216 8.50 5.49 36.12
N TYR A 217 9.74 5.36 35.64
CA TYR A 217 10.00 5.07 34.23
C TYR A 217 9.49 3.70 33.82
N LEU A 218 9.55 2.70 34.70
CA LEU A 218 8.99 1.37 34.41
C LEU A 218 7.46 1.42 34.27
N ALA A 219 6.78 2.11 35.19
CA ALA A 219 5.32 2.27 35.12
C ALA A 219 4.87 3.00 33.84
N TYR A 220 5.56 4.10 33.48
CA TYR A 220 5.25 4.83 32.25
C TYR A 220 5.58 4.01 31.00
N ALA A 221 6.72 3.30 30.97
CA ALA A 221 7.09 2.45 29.85
C ALA A 221 5.99 1.40 29.56
N GLN A 222 5.50 0.72 30.60
CA GLN A 222 4.39 -0.22 30.48
C GLN A 222 3.11 0.46 29.97
N TYR A 223 2.75 1.62 30.54
CA TYR A 223 1.54 2.34 30.16
C TYR A 223 1.54 2.71 28.67
N TYR A 224 2.62 3.35 28.20
CA TYR A 224 2.73 3.78 26.81
C TYR A 224 2.82 2.58 25.86
N ALA A 225 3.54 1.52 26.22
CA ALA A 225 3.65 0.31 25.42
C ALA A 225 2.29 -0.38 25.19
N GLY A 226 1.44 -0.42 26.22
CA GLY A 226 0.08 -0.96 26.10
C GLY A 226 -0.78 -0.19 25.10
N TYR A 227 -0.72 1.15 25.11
CA TYR A 227 -1.41 1.96 24.10
C TYR A 227 -0.77 1.85 22.72
N ALA A 228 0.56 1.75 22.63
CA ALA A 228 1.26 1.53 21.37
C ALA A 228 0.77 0.25 20.69
N ARG A 229 0.72 -0.86 21.45
CA ARG A 229 0.17 -2.14 20.95
C ARG A 229 -1.31 -2.03 20.58
N TYR A 230 -2.12 -1.40 21.43
CA TYR A 230 -3.55 -1.23 21.18
C TYR A 230 -3.81 -0.54 19.84
N TYR A 231 -3.19 0.63 19.61
CA TYR A 231 -3.38 1.37 18.37
C TYR A 231 -2.72 0.68 17.17
N ALA A 232 -1.56 0.03 17.34
CA ALA A 232 -0.92 -0.72 16.26
C ALA A 232 -1.79 -1.91 15.82
N TYR A 233 -2.46 -2.59 16.75
CA TYR A 233 -3.42 -3.65 16.43
C TYR A 233 -4.60 -3.14 15.61
N TYR A 234 -5.22 -2.02 16.00
CA TYR A 234 -6.32 -1.44 15.23
C TYR A 234 -5.87 -0.92 13.87
N ALA A 235 -4.69 -0.33 13.78
CA ALA A 235 -4.13 0.08 12.50
C ALA A 235 -3.97 -1.11 11.55
N TYR A 236 -3.40 -2.21 12.03
CA TYR A 236 -3.27 -3.46 11.28
C TYR A 236 -4.63 -4.06 10.89
N ALA A 237 -5.55 -4.19 11.83
CA ALA A 237 -6.85 -4.82 11.60
C ALA A 237 -7.74 -4.00 10.65
N TYR A 238 -7.76 -2.67 10.81
CA TYR A 238 -8.54 -1.79 9.96
C TYR A 238 -7.94 -1.64 8.57
N ASP A 239 -6.62 -1.55 8.44
CA ASP A 239 -6.00 -1.54 7.11
C ASP A 239 -6.28 -2.85 6.35
N ALA A 240 -6.20 -4.00 7.02
CA ALA A 240 -6.55 -5.30 6.43
C ALA A 240 -8.03 -5.41 6.03
N ALA A 241 -8.95 -4.79 6.78
CA ALA A 241 -10.40 -4.89 6.53
C ALA A 241 -10.94 -3.82 5.58
N TYR A 242 -10.37 -2.61 5.61
CA TYR A 242 -10.92 -1.41 4.99
C TYR A 242 -9.92 -0.64 4.12
N GLY A 243 -8.64 -1.02 4.13
CA GLY A 243 -7.58 -0.32 3.38
C GLY A 243 -7.22 1.04 3.97
N SER A 244 -7.63 1.30 5.20
CA SER A 244 -7.36 2.51 5.96
C SER A 244 -7.18 2.14 7.43
N ASP A 245 -6.19 2.71 8.08
CA ASP A 245 -5.97 2.55 9.53
C ASP A 245 -6.82 3.53 10.38
N PHE A 246 -7.61 4.41 9.75
CA PHE A 246 -8.40 5.46 10.40
C PHE A 246 -7.61 6.36 11.37
N GLY A 247 -6.31 6.54 11.11
CA GLY A 247 -5.42 7.34 11.94
C GLY A 247 -4.86 6.59 13.15
N CYS A 248 -5.20 5.31 13.35
CA CYS A 248 -4.65 4.51 14.43
C CYS A 248 -3.12 4.39 14.35
N ALA A 249 -2.53 4.39 13.15
CA ALA A 249 -1.09 4.32 12.98
C ALA A 249 -0.37 5.54 13.58
N TYR A 250 -0.98 6.73 13.47
CA TYR A 250 -0.43 7.95 14.06
C TYR A 250 -0.40 7.89 15.60
N TYR A 251 -1.46 7.38 16.22
CA TYR A 251 -1.47 7.17 17.67
C TYR A 251 -0.45 6.11 18.08
N ALA A 252 -0.39 4.98 17.37
CA ALA A 252 0.60 3.94 17.62
C ALA A 252 2.03 4.50 17.59
N TYR A 253 2.33 5.35 16.60
CA TYR A 253 3.59 6.08 16.47
C TYR A 253 3.91 6.91 17.74
N LEU A 254 2.97 7.75 18.19
CA LEU A 254 3.17 8.63 19.36
C LEU A 254 3.38 7.83 20.65
N TYR A 255 2.58 6.78 20.86
CA TYR A 255 2.68 5.96 22.06
C TYR A 255 3.97 5.12 22.07
N ALA A 256 4.36 4.54 20.93
CA ALA A 256 5.61 3.78 20.81
C ALA A 256 6.84 4.67 21.05
N TYR A 257 6.82 5.92 20.57
CA TYR A 257 7.89 6.89 20.85
C TYR A 257 8.05 7.14 22.37
N ASN A 258 6.95 7.38 23.07
CA ASN A 258 6.99 7.58 24.52
C ASN A 258 7.41 6.30 25.25
N ALA A 259 6.90 5.14 24.85
CA ALA A 259 7.27 3.85 25.42
C ALA A 259 8.78 3.59 25.28
N ASN A 260 9.36 3.86 24.10
CA ASN A 260 10.79 3.78 23.86
C ASN A 260 11.58 4.71 24.79
N LEU A 261 11.15 5.96 24.93
CA LEU A 261 11.80 6.96 25.78
C LEU A 261 11.84 6.50 27.24
N TYR A 262 10.69 6.07 27.78
CA TYR A 262 10.60 5.61 29.17
C TYR A 262 11.33 4.30 29.41
N ALA A 263 11.25 3.32 28.50
CA ALA A 263 12.01 2.08 28.61
C ALA A 263 13.52 2.32 28.58
N SER A 264 13.98 3.25 27.74
CA SER A 264 15.41 3.65 27.68
C SER A 264 15.86 4.34 28.97
N ALA A 265 14.99 5.16 29.57
CA ALA A 265 15.25 5.81 30.85
C ALA A 265 15.29 4.80 32.00
N ALA A 266 14.33 3.87 32.06
CA ALA A 266 14.31 2.78 33.04
C ALA A 266 15.61 1.96 32.97
N TYR A 267 16.03 1.57 31.76
CA TYR A 267 17.30 0.88 31.55
C TYR A 267 18.49 1.69 32.07
N SER A 268 18.56 2.97 31.76
CA SER A 268 19.74 3.80 32.06
C SER A 268 19.84 4.21 33.53
N PHE A 269 18.71 4.39 34.21
CA PHE A 269 18.67 5.06 35.51
C PHE A 269 18.13 4.22 36.66
N GLU A 270 17.39 3.14 36.38
CA GLU A 270 16.74 2.33 37.41
C GLU A 270 17.26 0.89 37.43
N THR A 271 17.36 0.24 36.28
CA THR A 271 17.50 -1.23 36.24
C THR A 271 18.81 -1.74 35.63
N ALA A 272 19.31 -1.12 34.56
CA ALA A 272 20.36 -1.65 33.68
C ALA A 272 20.12 -3.10 33.21
N ASP A 273 18.85 -3.51 33.11
CA ASP A 273 18.44 -4.90 32.86
C ASP A 273 18.08 -5.17 31.38
N SER A 274 18.08 -6.45 30.99
CA SER A 274 17.80 -6.86 29.61
C SER A 274 16.34 -6.63 29.19
N TYR A 275 15.37 -6.68 30.10
CA TYR A 275 13.96 -6.44 29.77
C TYR A 275 13.72 -4.98 29.42
N SER A 276 14.23 -4.02 30.21
CA SER A 276 14.10 -2.59 29.88
C SER A 276 14.81 -2.24 28.57
N TYR A 277 15.99 -2.84 28.32
CA TYR A 277 16.69 -2.71 27.04
C TYR A 277 15.87 -3.26 25.87
N ASN A 278 15.36 -4.49 25.99
CA ASN A 278 14.57 -5.12 24.92
C ASN A 278 13.23 -4.40 24.69
N ALA A 279 12.60 -3.87 25.74
CA ALA A 279 11.42 -3.02 25.63
C ALA A 279 11.75 -1.79 24.78
N ALA A 280 12.83 -1.07 25.11
CA ALA A 280 13.24 0.10 24.34
C ALA A 280 13.49 -0.23 22.87
N VAL A 281 14.21 -1.31 22.57
CA VAL A 281 14.51 -1.71 21.18
C VAL A 281 13.24 -2.05 20.40
N ASN A 282 12.32 -2.82 20.99
CA ASN A 282 11.07 -3.18 20.31
C ASN A 282 10.18 -1.96 20.10
N GLU A 283 10.07 -1.07 21.09
CA GLU A 283 9.28 0.16 20.95
C GLU A 283 9.88 1.12 19.92
N TYR A 284 11.20 1.12 19.72
CA TYR A 284 11.82 1.86 18.63
C TYR A 284 11.36 1.34 17.25
N TYR A 285 11.33 0.03 17.05
CA TYR A 285 10.82 -0.53 15.79
C TYR A 285 9.32 -0.33 15.63
N ALA A 286 8.53 -0.45 16.70
CA ALA A 286 7.12 -0.11 16.68
C ALA A 286 6.90 1.35 16.25
N TYR A 287 7.66 2.28 16.84
CA TYR A 287 7.69 3.69 16.45
C TYR A 287 7.96 3.86 14.95
N LEU A 288 9.04 3.22 14.46
CA LEU A 288 9.45 3.34 13.06
C LEU A 288 8.37 2.84 12.11
N TYR A 289 7.87 1.62 12.30
CA TYR A 289 6.88 1.04 11.41
C TYR A 289 5.53 1.76 11.49
N SER A 290 5.08 2.16 12.69
CA SER A 290 3.87 2.98 12.83
C SER A 290 3.99 4.33 12.12
N TYR A 291 5.17 4.95 12.14
CA TYR A 291 5.43 6.18 11.38
C TYR A 291 5.31 5.94 9.87
N LEU A 292 5.91 4.86 9.34
CA LEU A 292 5.81 4.52 7.91
C LEU A 292 4.35 4.36 7.48
N VAL A 293 3.55 3.65 8.28
CA VAL A 293 2.11 3.49 8.02
C VAL A 293 1.39 4.85 8.08
N ALA A 294 1.66 5.67 9.09
CA ALA A 294 1.01 6.96 9.29
C ALA A 294 1.26 7.97 8.14
N ILE A 295 2.42 7.87 7.47
CA ILE A 295 2.73 8.68 6.29
C ILE A 295 2.28 8.05 4.96
N GLY A 296 1.54 6.93 5.02
CA GLY A 296 0.97 6.25 3.86
C GLY A 296 1.93 5.30 3.13
N GLN A 297 3.07 4.93 3.72
CA GLN A 297 3.95 3.92 3.13
C GLN A 297 3.40 2.51 3.36
N ARG A 298 3.18 1.81 2.24
CA ARG A 298 2.75 0.41 2.17
C ARG A 298 3.90 -0.49 1.77
#